data_AF-A0A1I5TVN1-F1
#
_entry.id   AF-A0A1I5TVN1-F1
#
_cell.length_a   1.000
_cell.length_b   1.000
_cell.length_c   1.000
_cell.angle_alpha   90.00
_cell.angle_beta   90.00
_cell.angle_gamma   90.00
#
_symmetry.space_group_name_H-M   'P 1'
#
loop_
_entity.id
_entity.type
_entity.pdbx_description
1 polymer ?
#
loop_
_entity_poly.entity_id
_entity_poly.type
_entity_poly.pdbx_seq_one_letter_code
_entity_poly.pdbx_strand_id
1 'polypeptide(L)'
;MADTGTALDDDRLERLLPRAMARFRHRMFLGLRLPTRLGVAATAVSLGHDHAWAFVLAAVACAALDLRLAALLARRGGASTPVRLVMDLLDVVLWTLALGGIGDLTVLVAGPLILETAQRHGARALPLPVLAGASAMAATWFAAGRIDPLPFLWPAAAWTGGTLTRAYLRRRWLAEAAVMRDHLEAAVGRAELSGQNSVAMGADSVVDLLVRTAPLVTTFERDPEPLPFGAWKARLAEASGRQATYLGVALLRWQSLYNSRSPDLSADADLRPGPGAGTLLLSSAQTSHLEARLDALRPRGTVEVTVPRPGPAGAEQAVDVGGHRVVVPADARPRIRPVHAGPFAFVAAAVLTLTQSLPQWDGVPLWGTGPVALLALAAAWCAHRWTSRPAAEVAGRVMAIAVLLAAAESVLTSALMDPASNRLPCFFFLQWAVPLAVVHFRDLTGRGHALVVAGFAAAVLAGAVAMPVPFPFAGALLAVPWWIAPALAVHGLRDVLAEDSAHLQESLDRFQEQAVREGFRRGRRLVVELTEGAAEQLRARCGALGPALPPEIAAEVGRRLDEARAMLSALPAD
;
A
#
# COMPACT_ATOMS: atom_id res chain seq x y z
N MET A 1 -13.68 27.10 -10.07
CA MET A 1 -13.06 25.85 -9.58
C MET A 1 -13.38 25.76 -8.10
N ALA A 2 -14.52 25.17 -7.76
CA ALA A 2 -14.90 24.94 -6.36
C ALA A 2 -14.07 23.76 -5.85
N ASP A 3 -13.50 23.92 -4.66
CA ASP A 3 -12.77 22.90 -3.91
C ASP A 3 -13.71 21.72 -3.66
N THR A 4 -13.59 20.68 -4.50
CA THR A 4 -14.47 19.52 -4.47
C THR A 4 -13.98 18.64 -3.32
N GLY A 5 -14.84 18.43 -2.32
CA GLY A 5 -14.59 17.58 -1.14
C GLY A 5 -14.34 16.09 -1.43
N THR A 6 -13.91 15.76 -2.65
CA THR A 6 -13.42 14.48 -3.14
C THR A 6 -11.90 14.34 -3.03
N ALA A 7 -11.17 15.40 -2.63
CA ALA A 7 -9.75 15.27 -2.34
C ALA A 7 -9.57 14.25 -1.20
N LEU A 8 -8.96 13.11 -1.52
CA LEU A 8 -8.29 12.29 -0.51
C LEU A 8 -7.27 13.19 0.18
N ASP A 9 -7.69 13.79 1.27
CA ASP A 9 -6.86 14.65 2.10
C ASP A 9 -5.63 13.84 2.49
N ASP A 10 -4.45 14.37 2.14
CA ASP A 10 -3.17 13.73 2.43
C ASP A 10 -3.08 13.41 3.93
N ASP A 11 -3.68 14.24 4.80
CA ASP A 11 -3.78 14.02 6.25
C ASP A 11 -4.66 12.84 6.64
N ARG A 12 -5.72 12.53 5.87
CA ARG A 12 -6.64 11.43 6.18
C ARG A 12 -6.04 10.08 5.78
N LEU A 13 -5.28 10.07 4.68
CA LEU A 13 -4.48 8.93 4.24
C LEU A 13 -3.24 8.70 5.14
N GLU A 14 -2.53 9.76 5.50
CA GLU A 14 -1.35 9.69 6.37
C GLU A 14 -1.73 9.23 7.80
N ARG A 15 -2.97 9.47 8.23
CA ARG A 15 -3.56 8.94 9.47
C ARG A 15 -3.89 7.44 9.46
N LEU A 16 -3.94 6.78 8.30
CA LEU A 16 -4.21 5.34 8.20
C LEU A 16 -2.93 4.48 8.33
N LEU A 17 -1.77 5.01 7.91
CA LEU A 17 -0.44 4.38 8.04
C LEU A 17 0.04 4.01 9.48
N PRO A 18 -0.35 4.68 10.58
CA PRO A 18 0.23 4.45 11.91
C PRO A 18 -0.25 3.18 12.65
N ARG A 19 -1.31 2.50 12.20
CA ARG A 19 -1.96 1.43 12.99
C ARG A 19 -1.15 0.12 13.03
N ALA A 20 -0.58 -0.36 11.93
CA ALA A 20 0.37 -1.49 11.92
C ALA A 20 1.59 -1.20 12.78
N MET A 21 2.10 0.03 12.69
CA MET A 21 3.28 0.44 13.44
C MET A 21 2.99 0.38 14.95
N ALA A 22 1.77 0.71 15.37
CA ALA A 22 1.35 0.54 16.77
C ALA A 22 1.39 -0.91 17.25
N ARG A 23 0.94 -1.87 16.42
CA ARG A 23 0.96 -3.31 16.74
C ARG A 23 2.38 -3.88 16.68
N PHE A 24 3.23 -3.42 15.77
CA PHE A 24 4.62 -3.88 15.67
C PHE A 24 5.52 -3.39 16.84
N ARG A 25 5.21 -2.23 17.42
CA ARG A 25 6.01 -1.59 18.48
C ARG A 25 6.26 -2.48 19.70
N HIS A 26 5.25 -3.16 20.23
CA HIS A 26 5.44 -3.98 21.44
C HIS A 26 6.28 -5.24 21.16
N ARG A 27 6.19 -5.82 19.95
CA ARG A 27 7.00 -6.98 19.55
C ARG A 27 8.46 -6.60 19.34
N MET A 28 8.71 -5.48 18.67
CA MET A 28 10.07 -4.91 18.55
C MET A 28 10.66 -4.54 19.91
N PHE A 29 9.84 -3.97 20.80
CA PHE A 29 10.25 -3.64 22.16
C PHE A 29 10.73 -4.89 22.93
N LEU A 30 9.93 -5.96 22.93
CA LEU A 30 10.30 -7.21 23.60
C LEU A 30 11.47 -7.92 22.92
N GLY A 31 11.47 -7.97 21.59
CA GLY A 31 12.49 -8.66 20.80
C GLY A 31 13.88 -8.04 20.88
N LEU A 32 14.00 -6.77 21.30
CA LEU A 32 15.29 -6.13 21.58
C LEU A 32 15.64 -6.11 23.08
N ARG A 33 14.67 -5.89 23.98
CA ARG A 33 14.98 -5.79 25.42
C ARG A 33 15.25 -7.12 26.09
N LEU A 34 14.45 -8.16 25.84
CA LEU A 34 14.63 -9.46 26.51
C LEU A 34 16.01 -10.09 26.24
N PRO A 35 16.55 -10.09 25.00
CA PRO A 35 17.91 -10.58 24.73
C PRO A 35 18.95 -9.72 25.38
N THR A 36 18.73 -8.40 25.39
CA THR A 36 19.64 -7.48 26.07
C THR A 36 19.70 -7.79 27.57
N ARG A 37 18.58 -8.11 28.23
CA ARG A 37 18.57 -8.56 29.64
C ARG A 37 19.40 -9.81 29.85
N LEU A 38 19.23 -10.78 28.97
CA LEU A 38 19.94 -12.04 29.07
C LEU A 38 21.44 -11.87 28.79
N GLY A 39 21.80 -11.10 27.78
CA GLY A 39 23.20 -10.80 27.47
C GLY A 39 23.88 -10.04 28.60
N VAL A 40 23.21 -9.04 29.16
CA VAL A 40 23.72 -8.28 30.31
C VAL A 40 23.90 -9.19 31.54
N ALA A 41 22.96 -10.09 31.82
CA ALA A 41 23.11 -11.08 32.89
C ALA A 41 24.25 -12.06 32.64
N ALA A 42 24.38 -12.58 31.41
CA ALA A 42 25.46 -13.47 31.00
C ALA A 42 26.83 -12.79 31.09
N THR A 43 26.93 -11.52 30.67
CA THR A 43 28.13 -10.70 30.81
C THR A 43 28.49 -10.55 32.29
N ALA A 44 27.54 -10.18 33.15
CA ALA A 44 27.79 -10.07 34.60
C ALA A 44 28.30 -11.38 35.22
N VAL A 45 27.76 -12.54 34.81
CA VAL A 45 28.24 -13.86 35.26
C VAL A 45 29.67 -14.11 34.74
N SER A 46 29.94 -13.80 33.48
CA SER A 46 31.26 -14.02 32.84
C SER A 46 32.37 -13.14 33.43
N LEU A 47 32.02 -11.96 33.94
CA LEU A 47 32.95 -11.05 34.63
C LEU A 47 33.35 -11.55 36.04
N GLY A 48 32.75 -12.65 36.52
CA GLY A 48 33.15 -13.29 37.78
C GLY A 48 32.76 -12.50 39.03
N HIS A 49 31.72 -11.67 38.97
CA HIS A 49 31.26 -10.93 40.15
C HIS A 49 30.83 -11.87 41.28
N ASP A 50 31.27 -11.59 42.51
CA ASP A 50 30.97 -12.39 43.72
C ASP A 50 29.46 -12.58 43.98
N HIS A 51 28.63 -11.70 43.43
CA HIS A 51 27.16 -11.70 43.57
C HIS A 51 26.46 -11.89 42.22
N ALA A 52 26.99 -12.72 41.33
CA ALA A 52 26.42 -12.98 39.99
C ALA A 52 24.91 -13.31 40.02
N TRP A 53 24.42 -13.99 41.05
CA TRP A 53 23.01 -14.31 41.25
C TRP A 53 22.12 -13.06 41.39
N ALA A 54 22.62 -11.98 42.02
CA ALA A 54 21.86 -10.76 42.21
C ALA A 54 21.64 -10.03 40.88
N PHE A 55 22.64 -10.05 39.98
CA PHE A 55 22.50 -9.52 38.62
C PHE A 55 21.50 -10.34 37.78
N VAL A 56 21.50 -11.66 37.92
CA VAL A 56 20.50 -12.51 37.26
C VAL A 56 19.08 -12.18 37.75
N LEU A 57 18.88 -12.05 39.07
CA LEU A 57 17.58 -11.66 39.64
C LEU A 57 17.14 -10.26 39.17
N ALA A 58 18.05 -9.30 39.11
CA ALA A 58 17.76 -7.96 38.60
C ALA A 58 17.35 -8.00 37.12
N ALA A 59 18.05 -8.78 36.28
CA ALA A 59 17.71 -8.95 34.88
C ALA A 59 16.33 -9.60 34.69
N VAL A 60 15.98 -10.60 35.51
CA VAL A 60 14.66 -11.24 35.52
C VAL A 60 13.56 -10.25 35.94
N ALA A 61 13.80 -9.45 36.97
CA ALA A 61 12.86 -8.41 37.40
C ALA A 61 12.64 -7.35 36.31
N CYS A 62 13.70 -6.91 35.65
CA CYS A 62 13.62 -6.01 34.49
C CYS A 62 12.88 -6.65 33.31
N ALA A 63 13.10 -7.93 33.02
CA ALA A 63 12.37 -8.64 31.98
C ALA A 63 10.86 -8.74 32.28
N ALA A 64 10.49 -8.99 33.55
CA ALA A 64 9.09 -8.99 33.98
C ALA A 64 8.45 -7.59 33.84
N LEU A 65 9.21 -6.53 34.17
CA LEU A 65 8.77 -5.15 33.94
C LEU A 65 8.60 -4.86 32.45
N ASP A 66 9.52 -5.31 31.59
CA ASP A 66 9.44 -5.15 30.13
C ASP A 66 8.20 -5.85 29.55
N LEU A 67 7.88 -7.06 30.01
CA LEU A 67 6.65 -7.78 29.65
C LEU A 67 5.39 -7.00 30.07
N ARG A 68 5.37 -6.45 31.28
CA ARG A 68 4.25 -5.63 31.78
C ARG A 68 4.10 -4.34 30.96
N LEU A 69 5.20 -3.66 30.64
CA LEU A 69 5.20 -2.47 29.80
C LEU A 69 4.72 -2.79 28.39
N ALA A 70 5.18 -3.89 27.79
CA ALA A 70 4.72 -4.33 26.47
C ALA A 70 3.20 -4.62 26.46
N ALA A 71 2.68 -5.28 27.50
CA ALA A 71 1.24 -5.50 27.65
C ALA A 71 0.45 -4.19 27.79
N LEU A 72 0.98 -3.20 28.52
CA LEU A 72 0.38 -1.87 28.64
C LEU A 72 0.39 -1.12 27.30
N LEU A 73 1.50 -1.18 26.56
CA LEU A 73 1.63 -0.59 25.21
C LEU A 73 0.63 -1.21 24.24
N ALA A 74 0.46 -2.54 24.30
CA ALA A 74 -0.52 -3.25 23.47
C ALA A 74 -1.96 -2.84 23.79
N ARG A 75 -2.31 -2.63 25.07
CA ARG A 75 -3.67 -2.26 25.50
C ARG A 75 -4.04 -0.80 25.27
N ARG A 76 -3.12 0.13 25.56
CA ARG A 76 -3.41 1.58 25.55
C ARG A 76 -3.01 2.30 24.26
N GLY A 77 -2.41 1.60 23.29
CA GLY A 77 -1.91 2.19 22.04
C GLY A 77 -0.65 3.06 22.21
N GLY A 78 -0.25 3.37 23.45
CA GLY A 78 1.00 4.06 23.76
C GLY A 78 1.18 4.32 25.25
N ALA A 79 2.44 4.52 25.63
CA ALA A 79 2.84 5.17 26.88
C ALA A 79 3.51 6.50 26.51
N SER A 80 3.54 7.45 27.45
CA SER A 80 4.19 8.74 27.21
C SER A 80 5.67 8.55 26.89
N THR A 81 6.10 9.06 25.73
CA THR A 81 7.50 9.09 25.29
C THR A 81 8.47 9.57 26.38
N PRO A 82 8.20 10.64 27.15
CA PRO A 82 9.14 11.10 28.18
C PRO A 82 9.34 10.09 29.32
N VAL A 83 8.28 9.40 29.77
CA VAL A 83 8.41 8.41 30.85
C VAL A 83 9.25 7.22 30.38
N ARG A 84 9.00 6.73 29.16
CA ARG A 84 9.82 5.65 28.57
C ARG A 84 11.27 6.08 28.40
N LEU A 85 11.52 7.31 27.96
CA LEU A 85 12.88 7.81 27.81
C LEU A 85 13.63 7.83 29.14
N VAL A 86 13.02 8.36 30.20
CA VAL A 86 13.64 8.37 31.54
C VAL A 86 13.95 6.95 32.01
N MET A 87 13.00 6.03 31.84
CA MET A 87 13.21 4.62 32.19
C MET A 87 14.36 4.01 31.40
N ASP A 88 14.41 4.21 30.09
CA ASP A 88 15.45 3.65 29.21
C ASP A 88 16.83 4.24 29.55
N LEU A 89 16.93 5.54 29.82
CA LEU A 89 18.19 6.18 30.20
C LEU A 89 18.69 5.70 31.58
N LEU A 90 17.80 5.59 32.57
CA LEU A 90 18.16 5.04 33.88
C LEU A 90 18.67 3.61 33.76
N ASP A 91 18.01 2.81 32.94
CA ASP A 91 18.36 1.42 32.69
C ASP A 91 19.73 1.29 32.02
N VAL A 92 20.01 2.13 31.01
CA VAL A 92 21.32 2.24 30.37
C VAL A 92 22.39 2.60 31.39
N VAL A 93 22.17 3.63 32.22
CA VAL A 93 23.16 4.07 33.23
C VAL A 93 23.43 2.98 34.26
N LEU A 94 22.38 2.41 34.85
CA LEU A 94 22.49 1.43 35.92
C LEU A 94 23.23 0.17 35.46
N TRP A 95 22.88 -0.37 34.29
CA TRP A 95 23.57 -1.54 33.77
C TRP A 95 24.99 -1.26 33.31
N THR A 96 25.26 -0.06 32.78
CA THR A 96 26.64 0.32 32.40
C THR A 96 27.54 0.39 33.62
N LEU A 97 27.05 0.99 34.72
CA LEU A 97 27.79 1.01 36.00
C LEU A 97 27.96 -0.40 36.56
N ALA A 98 26.89 -1.20 36.55
CA ALA A 98 26.89 -2.58 37.05
C ALA A 98 27.89 -3.49 36.32
N LEU A 99 28.07 -3.31 35.01
CA LEU A 99 29.00 -4.07 34.18
C LEU A 99 30.41 -3.45 34.11
N GLY A 100 30.77 -2.54 35.02
CA GLY A 100 32.11 -1.97 35.07
C GLY A 100 32.45 -1.07 33.87
N GLY A 101 31.45 -0.40 33.29
CA GLY A 101 31.64 0.54 32.17
C GLY A 101 31.42 -0.06 30.78
N ILE A 102 30.84 -1.25 30.65
CA ILE A 102 30.47 -1.83 29.35
C ILE A 102 29.16 -1.18 28.85
N GLY A 103 29.30 -0.08 28.11
CA GLY A 103 28.17 0.74 27.65
C GLY A 103 27.57 0.37 26.29
N ASP A 104 28.23 -0.46 25.49
CA ASP A 104 27.80 -0.79 24.12
C ASP A 104 26.58 -1.73 24.06
N LEU A 105 26.53 -2.70 24.97
CA LEU A 105 25.42 -3.65 25.11
C LEU A 105 24.18 -3.00 25.74
N THR A 106 24.38 -2.13 26.72
CA THR A 106 23.31 -1.57 27.55
C THR A 106 22.47 -0.54 26.78
N VAL A 107 23.07 0.22 25.86
CA VAL A 107 22.37 1.20 25.02
C VAL A 107 21.34 0.59 24.07
N LEU A 108 21.43 -0.71 23.77
CA LEU A 108 20.45 -1.42 22.93
C LEU A 108 19.03 -1.37 23.51
N VAL A 109 18.91 -1.24 24.84
CA VAL A 109 17.64 -1.07 25.55
C VAL A 109 16.85 0.15 25.06
N ALA A 110 17.54 1.25 24.71
CA ALA A 110 16.91 2.48 24.21
C ALA A 110 16.53 2.40 22.72
N GLY A 111 17.06 1.40 21.99
CA GLY A 111 16.88 1.20 20.55
C GLY A 111 15.42 1.23 20.09
N PRO A 112 14.49 0.49 20.71
CA PRO A 112 13.07 0.50 20.34
C PRO A 112 12.41 1.88 20.40
N LEU A 113 12.70 2.66 21.45
CA LEU A 113 12.12 3.99 21.62
C LEU A 113 12.69 4.98 20.58
N ILE A 114 13.99 4.91 20.33
CA ILE A 114 14.67 5.73 19.32
C ILE A 114 14.14 5.42 17.94
N LEU A 115 14.08 4.15 17.55
CA LEU A 115 13.57 3.68 16.27
C LEU A 115 12.13 4.17 16.05
N GLU A 116 11.26 3.97 17.04
CA GLU A 116 9.87 4.40 17.00
C GLU A 116 9.74 5.93 16.85
N THR A 117 10.51 6.69 17.62
CA THR A 117 10.43 8.15 17.60
C THR A 117 11.00 8.70 16.29
N ALA A 118 12.05 8.09 15.75
CA ALA A 118 12.61 8.42 14.43
C ALA A 118 11.63 8.07 13.30
N GLN A 119 10.90 6.96 13.38
CA GLN A 119 9.85 6.64 12.42
C GLN A 119 8.72 7.69 12.44
N ARG A 120 8.40 8.26 13.61
CA ARG A 120 7.36 9.30 13.77
C ARG A 120 7.79 10.71 13.41
N HIS A 121 8.99 11.11 13.82
CA HIS A 121 9.45 12.50 13.75
C HIS A 121 10.63 12.71 12.81
N GLY A 122 11.16 11.63 12.21
CA GLY A 122 12.31 11.67 11.31
C GLY A 122 13.55 12.25 12.01
N ALA A 123 14.19 13.19 11.32
CA ALA A 123 15.40 13.87 11.82
C ALA A 123 15.18 14.59 13.16
N ARG A 124 13.96 15.03 13.49
CA ARG A 124 13.66 15.70 14.78
C ARG A 124 13.87 14.78 16.00
N ALA A 125 13.99 13.48 15.80
CA ALA A 125 14.28 12.52 16.86
C ALA A 125 15.79 12.40 17.21
N LEU A 126 16.67 13.16 16.54
CA LEU A 126 18.13 13.13 16.76
C LEU A 126 18.59 13.34 18.21
N PRO A 127 17.90 14.13 19.08
CA PRO A 127 18.33 14.25 20.47
C PRO A 127 18.32 12.93 21.25
N LEU A 128 17.45 11.97 20.90
CA LEU A 128 17.33 10.72 21.64
C LEU A 128 18.59 9.83 21.58
N PRO A 129 19.18 9.53 20.40
CA PRO A 129 20.41 8.77 20.36
C PRO A 129 21.59 9.48 21.02
N VAL A 130 21.64 10.82 20.98
CA VAL A 130 22.66 11.61 21.67
C VAL A 130 22.52 11.45 23.19
N LEU A 131 21.30 11.54 23.73
CA LEU A 131 21.06 11.33 25.16
C LEU A 131 21.43 9.93 25.62
N ALA A 132 21.01 8.89 24.89
CA ALA A 132 21.33 7.50 25.23
C ALA A 132 22.85 7.24 25.21
N GLY A 133 23.54 7.68 24.14
CA GLY A 133 24.98 7.54 24.03
C GLY A 133 25.74 8.35 25.10
N ALA A 134 25.32 9.59 25.37
CA ALA A 134 25.94 10.45 26.38
C ALA A 134 25.74 9.88 27.80
N SER A 135 24.57 9.33 28.12
CA SER A 135 24.31 8.67 29.40
C SER A 135 25.20 7.44 29.61
N ALA A 136 25.35 6.60 28.58
CA ALA A 136 26.25 5.44 28.64
C ALA A 136 27.72 5.84 28.70
N MET A 137 28.15 6.84 27.92
CA MET A 137 29.52 7.35 27.95
C MET A 137 29.87 7.95 29.32
N ALA A 138 28.96 8.74 29.91
CA ALA A 138 29.14 9.27 31.26
C ALA A 138 29.27 8.14 32.29
N ALA A 139 28.37 7.14 32.25
CA ALA A 139 28.44 5.98 33.13
C ALA A 139 29.74 5.17 32.94
N THR A 140 30.21 5.01 31.69
CA THR A 140 31.47 4.35 31.36
C THR A 140 32.66 5.11 31.92
N TRP A 141 32.67 6.43 31.80
CA TRP A 141 33.70 7.28 32.39
C TRP A 141 33.73 7.18 33.92
N PHE A 142 32.57 7.19 34.58
CA PHE A 142 32.48 7.02 36.03
C PHE A 142 32.93 5.63 36.50
N ALA A 143 32.60 4.56 35.79
CA ALA A 143 32.92 3.19 36.20
C ALA A 143 34.36 2.77 35.84
N ALA A 144 34.88 3.22 34.71
CA ALA A 144 36.14 2.71 34.14
C ALA A 144 37.18 3.80 33.82
N GLY A 145 36.85 5.09 33.96
CA GLY A 145 37.75 6.20 33.64
C GLY A 145 38.07 6.36 32.15
N ARG A 146 37.28 5.75 31.26
CA ARG A 146 37.52 5.71 29.81
C ARG A 146 36.46 6.48 29.05
N ILE A 147 36.86 7.10 27.94
CA ILE A 147 35.95 7.71 26.97
C ILE A 147 35.89 6.76 25.77
N ASP A 148 34.70 6.25 25.49
CA ASP A 148 34.44 5.34 24.38
C ASP A 148 33.27 5.89 23.52
N PRO A 149 33.46 6.10 22.21
CA PRO A 149 32.39 6.55 21.32
C PRO A 149 31.41 5.44 20.93
N LEU A 150 31.69 4.16 21.21
CA LEU A 150 30.83 3.03 20.86
C LEU A 150 29.37 3.12 21.34
N PRO A 151 29.07 3.62 22.54
CA PRO A 151 27.69 3.72 23.00
C PRO A 151 26.80 4.61 22.11
N PHE A 152 27.37 5.41 21.20
CA PHE A 152 26.60 6.19 20.22
C PHE A 152 26.21 5.37 18.97
N LEU A 153 26.90 4.27 18.66
CA LEU A 153 26.71 3.51 17.42
C LEU A 153 25.30 2.92 17.30
N TRP A 154 24.87 2.12 18.28
CA TRP A 154 23.57 1.45 18.23
C TRP A 154 22.38 2.42 18.31
N PRO A 155 22.40 3.44 19.18
CA PRO A 155 21.41 4.50 19.14
C PRO A 155 21.34 5.22 17.78
N ALA A 156 22.50 5.56 17.19
CA ALA A 156 22.54 6.19 15.87
C ALA A 156 22.01 5.27 14.77
N ALA A 157 22.30 3.96 14.83
CA ALA A 157 21.78 2.96 13.91
C ALA A 157 20.24 2.83 14.02
N ALA A 158 19.70 2.79 15.24
CA ALA A 158 18.25 2.77 15.48
C ALA A 158 17.57 4.04 14.93
N TRP A 159 18.16 5.22 15.16
CA TRP A 159 17.65 6.49 14.62
C TRP A 159 17.70 6.53 13.09
N THR A 160 18.82 6.11 12.51
CA THR A 160 19.03 6.06 11.06
C THR A 160 18.03 5.09 10.41
N GLY A 161 17.92 3.87 10.95
CA GLY A 161 16.98 2.86 10.48
C GLY A 161 15.53 3.36 10.54
N GLY A 162 15.15 4.05 11.62
CA GLY A 162 13.80 4.61 11.75
C GLY A 162 13.52 5.74 10.77
N THR A 163 14.49 6.64 10.57
CA THR A 163 14.40 7.77 9.65
C THR A 163 14.35 7.30 8.19
N LEU A 164 15.21 6.34 7.81
CA LEU A 164 15.21 5.75 6.47
C LEU A 164 13.93 4.97 6.19
N THR A 165 13.45 4.19 7.17
CA THR A 165 12.18 3.47 7.05
C THR A 165 11.02 4.44 6.83
N ARG A 166 10.95 5.54 7.59
CA ARG A 166 9.96 6.61 7.37
C ARG A 166 10.06 7.19 5.97
N ALA A 167 11.26 7.60 5.55
CA ALA A 167 11.47 8.23 4.25
C ALA A 167 11.07 7.29 3.10
N TYR A 168 11.44 6.02 3.19
CA TYR A 168 11.09 4.99 2.22
C TYR A 168 9.57 4.75 2.16
N LEU A 169 8.94 4.49 3.31
CA LEU A 169 7.50 4.24 3.36
C LEU A 169 6.70 5.45 2.86
N ARG A 170 7.12 6.67 3.22
CA ARG A 170 6.50 7.91 2.74
C ARG A 170 6.63 8.09 1.23
N ARG A 171 7.83 7.88 0.66
CA ARG A 171 8.04 7.98 -0.80
C ARG A 171 7.22 6.96 -1.57
N ARG A 172 7.22 5.71 -1.10
CA ARG A 172 6.40 4.65 -1.68
C ARG A 172 4.92 5.01 -1.62
N TRP A 173 4.46 5.49 -0.46
CA TRP A 173 3.09 5.91 -0.26
C TRP A 173 2.67 7.03 -1.20
N LEU A 174 3.49 8.08 -1.35
CA LEU A 174 3.22 9.17 -2.28
C LEU A 174 3.09 8.68 -3.73
N ALA A 175 3.94 7.71 -4.13
CA ALA A 175 3.85 7.11 -5.47
C ALA A 175 2.57 6.28 -5.65
N GLU A 176 2.18 5.47 -4.67
CA GLU A 176 0.93 4.70 -4.71
C GLU A 176 -0.30 5.62 -4.68
N ALA A 177 -0.28 6.67 -3.86
CA ALA A 177 -1.36 7.66 -3.76
C ALA A 177 -1.56 8.44 -5.07
N ALA A 178 -0.49 8.81 -5.77
CA ALA A 178 -0.58 9.45 -7.08
C ALA A 178 -1.31 8.53 -8.09
N VAL A 179 -0.93 7.25 -8.16
CA VAL A 179 -1.60 6.27 -9.03
C VAL A 179 -3.07 6.10 -8.65
N MET A 180 -3.40 6.04 -7.35
CA MET A 180 -4.79 5.95 -6.89
C MET A 180 -5.60 7.18 -7.30
N ARG A 181 -5.01 8.37 -7.16
CA ARG A 181 -5.66 9.66 -7.49
C ARG A 181 -6.01 9.71 -8.97
N ASP A 182 -5.06 9.38 -9.85
CA ASP A 182 -5.28 9.36 -11.31
C ASP A 182 -6.42 8.38 -11.69
N HIS A 183 -6.44 7.19 -11.06
CA HIS A 183 -7.49 6.20 -11.31
C HIS A 183 -8.86 6.66 -10.79
N LEU A 184 -8.89 7.30 -9.62
CA LEU A 184 -10.11 7.83 -9.04
C LEU A 184 -10.67 8.96 -9.89
N GLU A 185 -9.84 9.93 -10.30
CA GLU A 185 -10.23 11.03 -11.17
C GLU A 185 -10.80 10.52 -12.50
N ALA A 186 -10.12 9.54 -13.11
CA ALA A 186 -10.62 8.90 -14.33
C ALA A 186 -11.94 8.16 -14.11
N ALA A 187 -12.11 7.46 -12.98
CA ALA A 187 -13.35 6.75 -12.65
C ALA A 187 -14.51 7.71 -12.37
N VAL A 188 -14.28 8.79 -11.62
CA VAL A 188 -15.27 9.83 -11.33
C VAL A 188 -15.65 10.57 -12.62
N GLY A 189 -14.68 10.93 -13.47
CA GLY A 189 -14.94 11.55 -14.77
C GLY A 189 -15.80 10.67 -15.67
N ARG A 190 -15.50 9.37 -15.79
CA ARG A 190 -16.33 8.41 -16.52
C ARG A 190 -17.74 8.28 -15.92
N ALA A 191 -17.84 8.29 -14.59
CA ALA A 191 -19.12 8.23 -13.90
C ALA A 191 -19.96 9.49 -14.15
N GLU A 192 -19.37 10.68 -14.11
CA GLU A 192 -20.02 11.95 -14.44
C GLU A 192 -20.55 11.94 -15.89
N LEU A 193 -19.73 11.50 -16.86
CA LEU A 193 -20.15 11.37 -18.26
C LEU A 193 -21.28 10.34 -18.43
N SER A 194 -21.21 9.22 -17.70
CA SER A 194 -22.27 8.21 -17.69
C SER A 194 -23.57 8.77 -17.11
N GLY A 195 -23.48 9.57 -16.05
CA GLY A 195 -24.63 10.26 -15.46
C GLY A 195 -25.25 11.25 -16.44
N GLN A 196 -24.44 12.05 -17.13
CA GLN A 196 -24.92 12.95 -18.17
C GLN A 196 -25.62 12.19 -19.29
N ASN A 197 -24.96 11.16 -19.85
CA ASN A 197 -25.54 10.35 -20.93
C ASN A 197 -26.82 9.61 -20.53
N SER A 198 -26.95 9.18 -19.28
CA SER A 198 -28.15 8.49 -18.79
C SER A 198 -29.42 9.35 -18.85
N VAL A 199 -29.28 10.68 -18.85
CA VAL A 199 -30.39 11.63 -18.98
C VAL A 199 -30.45 12.23 -20.39
N ALA A 200 -29.29 12.46 -20.99
CA ALA A 200 -29.16 13.19 -22.25
C ALA A 200 -29.51 12.36 -23.49
N MET A 201 -29.18 11.06 -23.46
CA MET A 201 -29.10 10.22 -24.65
C MET A 201 -30.17 9.14 -24.66
N GLY A 202 -31.00 9.16 -25.71
CA GLY A 202 -32.08 8.20 -25.98
C GLY A 202 -33.06 8.81 -26.97
N ALA A 203 -33.75 7.97 -27.75
CA ALA A 203 -34.89 8.44 -28.53
C ALA A 203 -35.94 8.97 -27.54
N ASP A 204 -36.37 10.21 -27.76
CA ASP A 204 -37.32 10.91 -26.89
C ASP A 204 -36.77 11.22 -25.50
N SER A 205 -35.49 11.60 -25.39
CA SER A 205 -34.98 12.23 -24.17
C SER A 205 -35.55 13.64 -24.00
N VAL A 206 -35.54 14.17 -22.77
CA VAL A 206 -36.01 15.54 -22.52
C VAL A 206 -35.22 16.56 -23.35
N VAL A 207 -33.92 16.32 -23.54
CA VAL A 207 -33.10 17.19 -24.39
C VAL A 207 -33.54 17.12 -25.85
N ASP A 208 -33.85 15.95 -26.38
CA ASP A 208 -34.40 15.81 -27.73
C ASP A 208 -35.75 16.53 -27.88
N LEU A 209 -36.63 16.39 -26.90
CA LEU A 209 -37.94 17.06 -26.89
C LEU A 209 -37.78 18.60 -26.92
N LEU A 210 -36.91 19.16 -26.08
CA LEU A 210 -36.64 20.61 -26.07
C LEU A 210 -35.96 21.08 -27.37
N VAL A 211 -35.02 20.31 -27.91
CA VAL A 211 -34.36 20.62 -29.20
C VAL A 211 -35.37 20.60 -30.36
N ARG A 212 -36.36 19.69 -30.34
CA ARG A 212 -37.46 19.67 -31.32
C ARG A 212 -38.52 20.75 -31.09
N THR A 213 -38.60 21.31 -29.88
CA THR A 213 -39.57 22.35 -29.51
C THR A 213 -39.05 23.75 -29.85
N ALA A 214 -37.74 23.99 -29.70
CA ALA A 214 -37.14 25.30 -29.95
C ALA A 214 -37.43 25.90 -31.33
N PRO A 215 -37.35 25.12 -32.45
CA PRO A 215 -37.65 25.62 -33.78
C PRO A 215 -39.05 26.24 -33.91
N LEU A 216 -40.04 25.73 -33.17
CA LEU A 216 -41.42 26.22 -33.19
C LEU A 216 -41.54 27.66 -32.67
N VAL A 217 -40.62 28.07 -31.80
CA VAL A 217 -40.58 29.42 -31.22
C VAL A 217 -39.65 30.32 -32.05
N THR A 218 -38.48 29.81 -32.44
CA THR A 218 -37.44 30.61 -33.12
C THR A 218 -37.88 31.16 -34.48
N THR A 219 -38.81 30.49 -35.18
CA THR A 219 -39.33 30.96 -36.48
C THR A 219 -40.03 32.32 -36.39
N PHE A 220 -40.48 32.73 -35.20
CA PHE A 220 -41.24 33.96 -34.98
C PHE A 220 -40.40 35.06 -34.31
N GLU A 221 -39.12 34.82 -34.06
CA GLU A 221 -38.20 35.76 -33.42
C GLU A 221 -37.37 36.51 -34.47
N ARG A 222 -37.05 37.79 -34.19
CA ARG A 222 -36.19 38.59 -35.07
C ARG A 222 -34.71 38.19 -34.97
N ASP A 223 -34.24 37.91 -33.75
CA ASP A 223 -32.86 37.51 -33.45
C ASP A 223 -32.87 36.30 -32.49
N PRO A 224 -33.11 35.07 -33.01
CA PRO A 224 -33.26 33.90 -32.16
C PRO A 224 -31.93 33.50 -31.50
N GLU A 225 -31.92 33.43 -30.18
CA GLU A 225 -30.79 32.88 -29.44
C GLU A 225 -30.85 31.32 -29.50
N PRO A 226 -29.78 30.64 -29.95
CA PRO A 226 -29.76 29.18 -30.03
C PRO A 226 -29.70 28.56 -28.64
N LEU A 227 -30.46 27.48 -28.42
CA LEU A 227 -30.35 26.72 -27.19
C LEU A 227 -28.97 26.05 -27.06
N PRO A 228 -28.44 25.89 -25.84
CA PRO A 228 -27.07 25.40 -25.61
C PRO A 228 -26.86 23.92 -25.94
N PHE A 229 -27.92 23.18 -26.29
CA PHE A 229 -27.90 21.71 -26.38
C PHE A 229 -27.07 21.15 -27.53
N GLY A 230 -27.02 21.80 -28.70
CA GLY A 230 -26.25 21.30 -29.84
C GLY A 230 -24.75 21.25 -29.53
N ALA A 231 -24.19 22.40 -29.13
CA ALA A 231 -22.78 22.51 -28.75
C ALA A 231 -22.45 21.71 -27.48
N TRP A 232 -23.38 21.59 -26.54
CA TRP A 232 -23.19 20.74 -25.36
C TRP A 232 -23.19 19.24 -25.69
N LYS A 233 -24.16 18.73 -26.48
CA LYS A 233 -24.21 17.32 -26.91
C LYS A 233 -22.97 16.93 -27.70
N ALA A 234 -22.48 17.80 -28.58
CA ALA A 234 -21.23 17.58 -29.32
C ALA A 234 -20.04 17.41 -28.35
N ARG A 235 -19.90 18.31 -27.38
CA ARG A 235 -18.85 18.22 -26.35
C ARG A 235 -18.99 16.99 -25.46
N LEU A 236 -20.21 16.61 -25.07
CA LEU A 236 -20.49 15.41 -24.29
C LEU A 236 -20.13 14.14 -25.08
N ALA A 237 -20.49 14.08 -26.37
CA ALA A 237 -20.16 12.96 -27.24
C ALA A 237 -18.65 12.84 -27.45
N GLU A 238 -17.95 13.95 -27.67
CA GLU A 238 -16.49 14.00 -27.81
C GLU A 238 -15.79 13.57 -26.51
N ALA A 239 -16.23 14.09 -25.36
CA ALA A 239 -15.68 13.72 -24.05
C ALA A 239 -15.93 12.24 -23.73
N SER A 240 -17.12 11.73 -24.05
CA SER A 240 -17.47 10.32 -23.90
C SER A 240 -16.62 9.43 -24.80
N GLY A 241 -16.45 9.78 -26.07
CA GLY A 241 -15.66 9.01 -27.04
C GLY A 241 -14.16 8.93 -26.70
N ARG A 242 -13.62 9.89 -25.94
CA ARG A 242 -12.23 9.82 -25.43
C ARG A 242 -12.04 8.85 -24.29
N GLN A 243 -13.07 8.56 -23.50
CA GLN A 243 -12.93 7.86 -22.22
C GLN A 243 -13.75 6.57 -22.11
N ALA A 244 -14.75 6.38 -22.97
CA ALA A 244 -15.69 5.28 -22.95
C ALA A 244 -16.20 4.96 -24.37
N THR A 245 -16.88 3.83 -24.52
CA THR A 245 -17.52 3.40 -25.76
C THR A 245 -18.98 3.09 -25.48
N TYR A 246 -19.87 3.59 -26.33
CA TYR A 246 -21.30 3.25 -26.26
C TYR A 246 -21.51 1.76 -26.56
N LEU A 247 -22.38 1.09 -25.80
CA LEU A 247 -22.72 -0.30 -26.00
C LEU A 247 -23.14 -0.56 -27.46
N GLY A 248 -23.99 0.29 -28.03
CA GLY A 248 -24.42 0.14 -29.42
C GLY A 248 -23.26 0.15 -30.42
N VAL A 249 -22.26 1.01 -30.20
CA VAL A 249 -21.05 1.07 -31.04
C VAL A 249 -20.19 -0.19 -30.86
N ALA A 250 -20.04 -0.66 -29.63
CA ALA A 250 -19.32 -1.91 -29.35
C ALA A 250 -20.00 -3.12 -30.02
N LEU A 251 -21.33 -3.23 -29.92
CA LEU A 251 -22.11 -4.31 -30.54
C LEU A 251 -22.01 -4.26 -32.07
N LEU A 252 -22.16 -3.08 -32.69
CA LEU A 252 -22.03 -2.90 -34.13
C LEU A 252 -20.62 -3.25 -34.62
N ARG A 253 -19.59 -2.83 -33.89
CA ARG A 253 -18.19 -3.18 -34.19
C ARG A 253 -17.99 -4.68 -34.15
N TRP A 254 -18.43 -5.33 -33.08
CA TRP A 254 -18.32 -6.78 -32.93
C TRP A 254 -19.10 -7.51 -34.02
N GLN A 255 -20.34 -7.13 -34.31
CA GLN A 255 -21.18 -7.71 -35.36
C GLN A 255 -20.52 -7.64 -36.73
N SER A 256 -19.98 -6.48 -37.10
CA SER A 256 -19.26 -6.28 -38.38
C SER A 256 -18.02 -7.20 -38.48
N LEU A 257 -17.24 -7.30 -37.41
CA LEU A 257 -16.07 -8.18 -37.35
C LEU A 257 -16.44 -9.67 -37.29
N TYR A 258 -17.54 -10.03 -36.65
CA TYR A 258 -18.00 -11.42 -36.51
C TYR A 258 -18.56 -11.96 -37.83
N ASN A 259 -19.49 -11.22 -38.44
CA ASN A 259 -20.15 -11.64 -39.69
C ASN A 259 -19.14 -11.70 -40.87
N SER A 260 -18.14 -10.81 -40.87
CA SER A 260 -17.09 -10.84 -41.92
C SER A 260 -16.13 -12.05 -41.84
N ARG A 261 -16.11 -12.81 -40.73
CA ARG A 261 -15.26 -14.00 -40.56
C ARG A 261 -15.81 -15.25 -41.24
N SER A 262 -17.10 -15.29 -41.55
CA SER A 262 -17.78 -16.46 -42.12
C SER A 262 -18.49 -16.10 -43.41
N PRO A 263 -18.30 -16.86 -44.51
CA PRO A 263 -19.09 -16.67 -45.73
C PRO A 263 -20.53 -17.21 -45.62
N ASP A 264 -20.85 -17.92 -44.53
CA ASP A 264 -22.19 -18.47 -44.27
C ASP A 264 -23.09 -17.43 -43.58
N LEU A 265 -24.04 -16.88 -44.34
CA LEU A 265 -25.03 -15.90 -43.85
C LEU A 265 -25.94 -16.45 -42.75
N SER A 266 -26.10 -17.78 -42.63
CA SER A 266 -26.89 -18.37 -41.55
C SER A 266 -26.19 -18.27 -40.18
N ALA A 267 -24.89 -17.98 -40.18
CA ALA A 267 -24.10 -17.72 -38.99
C ALA A 267 -24.09 -16.24 -38.59
N ASP A 268 -24.66 -15.33 -39.41
CA ASP A 268 -24.67 -13.91 -39.11
C ASP A 268 -25.50 -13.59 -37.87
N ALA A 269 -25.01 -12.62 -37.09
CA ALA A 269 -25.73 -12.03 -35.98
C ALA A 269 -26.23 -10.62 -36.36
N ASP A 270 -27.44 -10.27 -35.91
CA ASP A 270 -27.96 -8.91 -35.92
C ASP A 270 -28.32 -8.52 -34.48
N LEU A 271 -27.41 -7.81 -33.81
CA LEU A 271 -27.55 -7.45 -32.40
C LEU A 271 -28.34 -6.14 -32.29
N ARG A 272 -29.56 -6.24 -31.75
CA ARG A 272 -30.46 -5.09 -31.61
C ARG A 272 -30.52 -4.64 -30.16
N PRO A 273 -29.82 -3.56 -29.78
CA PRO A 273 -29.97 -2.99 -28.45
C PRO A 273 -31.40 -2.50 -28.27
N GLY A 274 -32.03 -2.90 -27.16
CA GLY A 274 -33.33 -2.39 -26.75
C GLY A 274 -33.29 -0.88 -26.45
N PRO A 275 -34.46 -0.25 -26.22
CA PRO A 275 -34.55 1.18 -25.96
C PRO A 275 -33.59 1.64 -24.85
N GLY A 276 -32.74 2.62 -25.13
CA GLY A 276 -31.75 3.16 -24.18
C GLY A 276 -30.52 2.26 -23.93
N ALA A 277 -30.56 0.96 -24.23
CA ALA A 277 -29.41 0.07 -24.00
C ALA A 277 -28.18 0.50 -24.82
N GLY A 278 -28.40 0.95 -26.06
CA GLY A 278 -27.33 1.38 -26.96
C GLY A 278 -26.51 2.58 -26.44
N THR A 279 -27.06 3.39 -25.53
CA THR A 279 -26.41 4.60 -24.98
C THR A 279 -25.65 4.33 -23.67
N LEU A 280 -25.66 3.09 -23.17
CA LEU A 280 -24.82 2.69 -22.04
C LEU A 280 -23.34 2.90 -22.38
N LEU A 281 -22.61 3.59 -21.50
CA LEU A 281 -21.17 3.74 -21.62
C LEU A 281 -20.44 2.55 -20.98
N LEU A 282 -19.49 1.98 -21.72
CA LEU A 282 -18.56 0.96 -21.27
C LEU A 282 -17.13 1.49 -21.27
N SER A 283 -16.31 1.06 -20.32
CA SER A 283 -14.87 1.27 -20.41
C SER A 283 -14.26 0.44 -21.56
N SER A 284 -13.02 0.75 -21.96
CA SER A 284 -12.29 -0.04 -22.95
C SER A 284 -12.10 -1.51 -22.50
N ALA A 285 -11.79 -1.72 -21.21
CA ALA A 285 -11.64 -3.06 -20.64
C ALA A 285 -12.95 -3.85 -20.65
N GLN A 286 -14.05 -3.17 -20.32
CA GLN A 286 -15.40 -3.74 -20.35
C GLN A 286 -15.84 -4.10 -21.77
N THR A 287 -15.55 -3.24 -22.74
CA THR A 287 -15.81 -3.51 -24.17
C THR A 287 -15.09 -4.77 -24.62
N SER A 288 -13.79 -4.88 -24.29
CA SER A 288 -12.99 -6.07 -24.63
C SER A 288 -13.53 -7.35 -23.97
N HIS A 289 -14.00 -7.25 -22.72
CA HIS A 289 -14.61 -8.39 -22.03
C HIS A 289 -15.94 -8.80 -22.66
N LEU A 290 -16.79 -7.84 -23.01
CA LEU A 290 -18.06 -8.09 -23.68
C LEU A 290 -17.83 -8.80 -25.03
N GLU A 291 -16.91 -8.32 -25.84
CA GLU A 291 -16.56 -8.92 -27.14
C GLU A 291 -16.09 -10.37 -26.98
N ALA A 292 -15.21 -10.65 -26.00
CA ALA A 292 -14.77 -12.02 -25.71
C ALA A 292 -15.92 -12.93 -25.26
N ARG A 293 -16.91 -12.38 -24.53
CA ARG A 293 -18.11 -13.12 -24.13
C ARG A 293 -19.07 -13.37 -25.30
N LEU A 294 -19.23 -12.41 -26.20
CA LEU A 294 -20.02 -12.58 -27.42
C LEU A 294 -19.39 -13.61 -28.35
N ASP A 295 -18.06 -13.61 -28.50
CA ASP A 295 -17.32 -14.63 -29.26
C ASP A 295 -17.52 -16.04 -28.69
N ALA A 296 -17.64 -16.17 -27.36
CA ALA A 296 -17.94 -17.42 -26.70
C ALA A 296 -19.41 -17.84 -26.83
N LEU A 297 -20.35 -16.89 -26.76
CA LEU A 297 -21.79 -17.14 -26.85
C LEU A 297 -22.22 -17.52 -28.28
N ARG A 298 -21.57 -16.92 -29.29
CA ARG A 298 -21.87 -17.09 -30.73
C ARG A 298 -23.36 -16.88 -31.05
N PRO A 299 -23.92 -15.70 -30.74
CA PRO A 299 -25.29 -15.37 -31.10
C PRO A 299 -25.49 -15.50 -32.63
N ARG A 300 -26.70 -15.88 -33.05
CA ARG A 300 -27.08 -16.04 -34.46
C ARG A 300 -28.46 -15.48 -34.72
N GLY A 301 -28.68 -14.98 -35.93
CA GLY A 301 -29.92 -14.31 -36.31
C GLY A 301 -30.10 -12.98 -35.58
N THR A 302 -31.33 -12.50 -35.52
CA THR A 302 -31.66 -11.28 -34.78
C THR A 302 -31.72 -11.56 -33.28
N VAL A 303 -30.88 -10.87 -32.52
CA VAL A 303 -30.74 -11.07 -31.08
C VAL A 303 -30.94 -9.74 -30.37
N GLU A 304 -31.92 -9.70 -29.48
CA GLU A 304 -32.17 -8.54 -28.64
C GLU A 304 -31.10 -8.41 -27.56
N VAL A 305 -30.65 -7.19 -27.32
CA VAL A 305 -29.68 -6.86 -26.25
C VAL A 305 -30.32 -5.87 -25.28
N THR A 306 -30.54 -6.28 -24.04
CA THR A 306 -31.11 -5.41 -23.01
C THR A 306 -30.17 -5.23 -21.83
N VAL A 307 -30.32 -4.13 -21.12
CA VAL A 307 -29.55 -3.82 -19.92
C VAL A 307 -30.54 -3.53 -18.80
N PRO A 308 -30.88 -4.53 -17.96
CA PRO A 308 -31.96 -4.39 -16.97
C PRO A 308 -31.70 -3.27 -15.95
N ARG A 309 -30.42 -3.05 -15.62
CA ARG A 309 -29.98 -2.04 -14.65
C ARG A 309 -28.69 -1.39 -15.16
N PRO A 310 -28.78 -0.30 -15.93
CA PRO A 310 -27.61 0.42 -16.39
C PRO A 310 -26.88 1.05 -15.19
N GLY A 311 -25.59 0.77 -15.06
CA GLY A 311 -24.71 1.39 -14.07
C GLY A 311 -23.71 2.36 -14.71
N PRO A 312 -22.89 3.07 -13.91
CA PRO A 312 -21.81 3.90 -14.44
C PRO A 312 -20.77 3.06 -15.19
N ALA A 313 -20.13 3.64 -16.20
CA ALA A 313 -19.03 3.00 -16.91
C ALA A 313 -17.91 2.59 -15.93
N GLY A 314 -17.41 1.37 -16.07
CA GLY A 314 -16.41 0.77 -15.17
C GLY A 314 -17.01 0.08 -13.93
N ALA A 315 -18.30 0.20 -13.64
CA ALA A 315 -18.99 -0.68 -12.69
C ALA A 315 -19.48 -1.96 -13.38
N GLU A 316 -19.68 -3.03 -12.62
CA GLU A 316 -20.22 -4.29 -13.17
C GLU A 316 -21.55 -4.05 -13.89
N GLN A 317 -21.68 -4.56 -15.10
CA GLN A 317 -22.89 -4.45 -15.93
C GLN A 317 -23.44 -5.85 -16.20
N ALA A 318 -24.76 -5.99 -16.08
CA ALA A 318 -25.47 -7.15 -16.57
C ALA A 318 -26.11 -6.80 -17.93
N VAL A 319 -25.67 -7.48 -18.98
CA VAL A 319 -26.19 -7.32 -20.34
C VAL A 319 -26.86 -8.63 -20.73
N ASP A 320 -28.15 -8.59 -21.05
CA ASP A 320 -28.87 -9.77 -21.52
C ASP A 320 -28.81 -9.81 -23.04
N VAL A 321 -28.29 -10.89 -23.61
CA VAL A 321 -28.10 -11.09 -25.05
C VAL A 321 -28.91 -12.31 -25.46
N GLY A 322 -30.06 -12.11 -26.10
CA GLY A 322 -30.93 -13.21 -26.53
C GLY A 322 -31.40 -14.11 -25.39
N GLY A 323 -31.68 -13.53 -24.21
CA GLY A 323 -32.05 -14.28 -22.99
C GLY A 323 -30.87 -14.85 -22.20
N HIS A 324 -29.63 -14.69 -22.67
CA HIS A 324 -28.43 -15.07 -21.92
C HIS A 324 -27.84 -13.87 -21.18
N ARG A 325 -27.74 -14.00 -19.85
CA ARG A 325 -27.12 -12.97 -19.01
C ARG A 325 -25.60 -12.99 -19.13
N VAL A 326 -25.04 -11.94 -19.71
CA VAL A 326 -23.60 -11.68 -19.80
C VAL A 326 -23.21 -10.68 -18.72
N VAL A 327 -22.39 -11.12 -17.75
CA VAL A 327 -21.83 -10.23 -16.73
C VAL A 327 -20.52 -9.64 -17.27
N VAL A 328 -20.52 -8.32 -17.47
CA VAL A 328 -19.32 -7.55 -17.80
C VAL A 328 -18.74 -7.03 -16.48
N PRO A 329 -17.55 -7.48 -16.06
CA PRO A 329 -17.01 -7.16 -14.75
C PRO A 329 -16.69 -5.66 -14.62
N ALA A 330 -16.58 -5.20 -13.38
CA ALA A 330 -16.07 -3.87 -13.09
C ALA A 330 -14.61 -3.72 -13.55
N ASP A 331 -14.19 -2.47 -13.80
CA ASP A 331 -12.79 -2.16 -14.11
C ASP A 331 -11.86 -2.66 -12.99
N ALA A 332 -10.70 -3.19 -13.40
CA ALA A 332 -9.69 -3.62 -12.45
C ALA A 332 -9.24 -2.42 -11.60
N ARG A 333 -9.49 -2.48 -10.30
CA ARG A 333 -9.07 -1.44 -9.36
C ARG A 333 -7.59 -1.61 -9.04
N PRO A 334 -6.82 -0.52 -8.97
CA PRO A 334 -5.45 -0.62 -8.55
C PRO A 334 -5.40 -1.04 -7.07
N ARG A 335 -4.46 -1.93 -6.73
CA ARG A 335 -4.34 -2.51 -5.40
C ARG A 335 -3.15 -1.92 -4.66
N ILE A 336 -3.35 -1.59 -3.39
CA ILE A 336 -2.24 -1.28 -2.47
C ILE A 336 -1.39 -2.53 -2.33
N ARG A 337 -0.10 -2.37 -2.59
CA ARG A 337 0.85 -3.47 -2.52
C ARG A 337 1.29 -3.63 -1.06
N PRO A 338 1.41 -4.87 -0.55
CA PRO A 338 1.95 -5.07 0.79
C PRO A 338 3.42 -4.62 0.86
N VAL A 339 3.85 -4.17 2.04
CA VAL A 339 5.25 -3.85 2.28
C VAL A 339 6.07 -5.14 2.39
N HIS A 340 7.12 -5.27 1.58
CA HIS A 340 8.04 -6.40 1.67
C HIS A 340 9.18 -6.08 2.65
N ALA A 341 9.45 -7.00 3.57
CA ALA A 341 10.53 -6.86 4.56
C ALA A 341 11.93 -7.09 3.98
N GLY A 342 12.04 -7.77 2.82
CA GLY A 342 13.30 -8.15 2.17
C GLY A 342 14.34 -7.03 2.05
N PRO A 343 14.01 -5.88 1.44
CA PRO A 343 14.95 -4.76 1.31
C PRO A 343 15.51 -4.30 2.67
N PHE A 344 14.68 -4.24 3.70
CA PHE A 344 15.10 -3.81 5.04
C PHE A 344 16.04 -4.82 5.70
N ALA A 345 15.76 -6.11 5.55
CA ALA A 345 16.63 -7.17 6.09
C ALA A 345 18.02 -7.15 5.44
N PHE A 346 18.10 -6.93 4.12
CA PHE A 346 19.37 -6.84 3.43
C PHE A 346 20.15 -5.54 3.74
N VAL A 347 19.46 -4.42 3.98
CA VAL A 347 20.13 -3.22 4.52
C VAL A 347 20.65 -3.47 5.93
N ALA A 348 19.87 -4.16 6.78
CA ALA A 348 20.33 -4.56 8.10
C ALA A 348 21.54 -5.51 8.02
N ALA A 349 21.54 -6.46 7.09
CA ALA A 349 22.67 -7.34 6.81
C ALA A 349 23.95 -6.55 6.49
N ALA A 350 23.85 -5.56 5.59
CA ALA A 350 24.99 -4.72 5.22
C ALA A 350 25.56 -3.95 6.42
N VAL A 351 24.69 -3.33 7.23
CA VAL A 351 25.10 -2.58 8.43
C VAL A 351 25.75 -3.52 9.45
N LEU A 352 25.12 -4.65 9.75
CA LEU A 352 25.62 -5.65 10.69
C LEU A 352 26.98 -6.20 10.23
N THR A 353 27.11 -6.59 8.97
CA THR A 353 28.40 -7.08 8.42
C THR A 353 29.51 -6.04 8.60
N LEU A 354 29.25 -4.75 8.36
CA LEU A 354 30.24 -3.69 8.55
C LEU A 354 30.61 -3.49 10.03
N THR A 355 29.70 -3.72 10.98
CA THR A 355 30.03 -3.62 12.42
C THR A 355 31.04 -4.65 12.88
N GLN A 356 31.18 -5.78 12.18
CA GLN A 356 32.19 -6.79 12.49
C GLN A 356 33.63 -6.31 12.24
N SER A 357 33.79 -5.22 11.48
CA SER A 357 35.10 -4.58 11.28
C SER A 357 35.54 -3.64 12.39
N LEU A 358 34.68 -3.41 13.39
CA LEU A 358 35.06 -2.61 14.54
C LEU A 358 36.08 -3.39 15.40
N PRO A 359 37.19 -2.77 15.84
CA PRO A 359 38.23 -3.44 16.62
C PRO A 359 37.72 -4.11 17.91
N GLN A 360 36.79 -3.46 18.57
CA GLN A 360 36.02 -3.91 19.74
C GLN A 360 35.03 -5.06 19.49
N TRP A 361 34.80 -5.45 18.23
CA TRP A 361 33.88 -6.51 17.84
C TRP A 361 34.65 -7.76 17.40
N ASP A 362 34.58 -8.13 16.12
CA ASP A 362 35.25 -9.30 15.58
C ASP A 362 36.59 -8.94 14.94
N GLY A 363 36.91 -7.64 14.81
CA GLY A 363 38.17 -7.15 14.25
C GLY A 363 38.39 -7.50 12.77
N VAL A 364 37.33 -7.84 12.04
CA VAL A 364 37.44 -8.31 10.66
C VAL A 364 37.88 -7.17 9.74
N PRO A 365 38.92 -7.31 8.91
CA PRO A 365 39.32 -6.26 7.98
C PRO A 365 38.18 -5.79 7.06
N LEU A 366 38.11 -4.48 6.80
CA LEU A 366 37.06 -3.88 5.94
C LEU A 366 37.06 -4.44 4.51
N TRP A 367 38.18 -4.95 4.02
CA TRP A 367 38.22 -5.60 2.70
C TRP A 367 37.48 -6.95 2.67
N GLY A 368 37.23 -7.58 3.83
CA GLY A 368 36.40 -8.77 3.97
C GLY A 368 34.91 -8.43 4.11
N THR A 369 34.56 -7.49 5.00
CA THR A 369 33.16 -7.09 5.27
C THR A 369 32.57 -6.18 4.19
N GLY A 370 33.38 -5.31 3.58
CA GLY A 370 32.95 -4.34 2.57
C GLY A 370 32.29 -4.98 1.34
N PRO A 371 32.91 -5.97 0.67
CA PRO A 371 32.29 -6.67 -0.45
C PRO A 371 30.97 -7.36 -0.09
N VAL A 372 30.89 -8.02 1.08
CA VAL A 372 29.66 -8.68 1.54
C VAL A 372 28.56 -7.66 1.80
N ALA A 373 28.88 -6.54 2.44
CA ALA A 373 27.95 -5.45 2.67
C ALA A 373 27.45 -4.83 1.36
N LEU A 374 28.32 -4.65 0.35
CA LEU A 374 27.93 -4.19 -0.98
C LEU A 374 27.00 -5.18 -1.68
N LEU A 375 27.27 -6.49 -1.60
CA LEU A 375 26.38 -7.53 -2.13
C LEU A 375 25.02 -7.52 -1.42
N ALA A 376 24.99 -7.30 -0.11
CA ALA A 376 23.75 -7.13 0.65
C ALA A 376 22.96 -5.89 0.20
N LEU A 377 23.63 -4.74 -0.02
CA LEU A 377 22.95 -3.55 -0.58
C LEU A 377 22.43 -3.77 -2.01
N ALA A 378 23.18 -4.49 -2.85
CA ALA A 378 22.72 -4.89 -4.17
C ALA A 378 21.50 -5.83 -4.09
N ALA A 379 21.50 -6.78 -3.14
CA ALA A 379 20.35 -7.64 -2.86
C ALA A 379 19.15 -6.84 -2.36
N ALA A 380 19.35 -5.82 -1.52
CA ALA A 380 18.29 -4.92 -1.07
C ALA A 380 17.64 -4.18 -2.25
N TRP A 381 18.46 -3.68 -3.19
CA TRP A 381 17.99 -3.01 -4.39
C TRP A 381 17.24 -3.96 -5.35
N CYS A 382 17.77 -5.17 -5.57
CA CYS A 382 17.09 -6.20 -6.35
C CYS A 382 15.75 -6.61 -5.72
N ALA A 383 15.73 -6.87 -4.41
CA ALA A 383 14.51 -7.18 -3.66
C ALA A 383 13.51 -6.02 -3.72
N HIS A 384 13.99 -4.78 -3.70
CA HIS A 384 13.13 -3.60 -3.87
C HIS A 384 12.46 -3.58 -5.25
N ARG A 385 13.20 -3.91 -6.32
CA ARG A 385 12.63 -4.02 -7.68
C ARG A 385 11.59 -5.13 -7.81
N TRP A 386 11.68 -6.18 -7.00
CA TRP A 386 10.70 -7.28 -6.99
C TRP A 386 9.44 -7.01 -6.17
N THR A 387 9.35 -5.87 -5.47
CA THR A 387 8.16 -5.50 -4.69
C THR A 387 6.88 -5.33 -5.51
N SER A 388 7.00 -5.28 -6.84
CA SER A 388 5.87 -5.26 -7.78
C SER A 388 5.28 -6.64 -8.06
N ARG A 389 5.94 -7.73 -7.66
CA ARG A 389 5.53 -9.11 -7.93
C ARG A 389 4.88 -9.76 -6.71
N PRO A 390 4.02 -10.78 -6.89
CA PRO A 390 3.46 -11.55 -5.78
C PRO A 390 4.53 -12.14 -4.85
N ALA A 391 4.29 -12.10 -3.54
CA ALA A 391 5.25 -12.58 -2.54
C ALA A 391 5.68 -14.04 -2.76
N ALA A 392 4.74 -14.91 -3.15
CA ALA A 392 4.99 -16.33 -3.44
C ALA A 392 5.99 -16.55 -4.59
N GLU A 393 5.99 -15.69 -5.61
CA GLU A 393 6.91 -15.80 -6.76
C GLU A 393 8.33 -15.35 -6.41
N VAL A 394 8.47 -14.48 -5.42
CA VAL A 394 9.73 -13.80 -5.08
C VAL A 394 10.42 -14.46 -3.88
N ALA A 395 9.66 -15.08 -2.97
CA ALA A 395 10.16 -15.64 -1.71
C ALA A 395 11.34 -16.60 -1.91
N GLY A 396 11.23 -17.55 -2.85
CA GLY A 396 12.31 -18.50 -3.13
C GLY A 396 13.60 -17.83 -3.60
N ARG A 397 13.50 -16.76 -4.41
CA ARG A 397 14.67 -16.00 -4.91
C ARG A 397 15.32 -15.18 -3.80
N VAL A 398 14.52 -14.48 -2.99
CA VAL A 398 15.01 -13.72 -1.84
C VAL A 398 15.70 -14.65 -0.84
N MET A 399 15.15 -15.84 -0.62
CA MET A 399 15.75 -16.85 0.26
C MET A 399 17.03 -17.48 -0.28
N ALA A 400 17.09 -17.77 -1.58
CA ALA A 400 18.33 -18.22 -2.20
C ALA A 400 19.46 -17.18 -2.03
N ILE A 401 19.16 -15.90 -2.28
CA ILE A 401 20.13 -14.80 -2.08
C ILE A 401 20.53 -14.68 -0.60
N ALA A 402 19.57 -14.80 0.32
CA ALA A 402 19.86 -14.75 1.76
C ALA A 402 20.78 -15.90 2.20
N VAL A 403 20.57 -17.13 1.71
CA VAL A 403 21.47 -18.26 2.00
C VAL A 403 22.88 -18.03 1.45
N LEU A 404 23.00 -17.52 0.21
CA LEU A 404 24.30 -17.21 -0.38
C LEU A 404 25.04 -16.11 0.38
N LEU A 405 24.34 -15.04 0.77
CA LEU A 405 24.92 -13.97 1.57
C LEU A 405 25.30 -14.43 2.98
N ALA A 406 24.45 -15.24 3.62
CA ALA A 406 24.73 -15.86 4.90
C ALA A 406 26.00 -16.72 4.87
N ALA A 407 26.16 -17.53 3.81
CA ALA A 407 27.36 -18.34 3.61
C ALA A 407 28.61 -17.46 3.41
N ALA A 408 28.52 -16.43 2.57
CA ALA A 408 29.62 -15.51 2.32
C ALA A 408 30.03 -14.75 3.59
N GLU A 409 29.06 -14.18 4.31
CA GLU A 409 29.28 -13.49 5.59
C GLU A 409 29.90 -14.44 6.60
N SER A 410 29.29 -15.60 6.83
CA SER A 410 29.74 -16.58 7.84
C SER A 410 31.18 -17.05 7.58
N VAL A 411 31.52 -17.40 6.34
CA VAL A 411 32.87 -17.88 5.98
C VAL A 411 33.89 -16.76 6.05
N LEU A 412 33.64 -15.62 5.41
CA LEU A 412 34.63 -14.54 5.30
C LEU A 412 34.92 -13.90 6.67
N THR A 413 33.88 -13.67 7.47
CA THR A 413 34.05 -13.03 8.78
C THR A 413 34.71 -13.97 9.78
N SER A 414 34.43 -15.28 9.70
CA SER A 414 35.10 -16.28 10.54
C SER A 414 36.54 -16.53 10.14
N ALA A 415 36.86 -16.52 8.85
CA ALA A 415 38.24 -16.72 8.36
C ALA A 415 39.16 -15.54 8.70
N LEU A 416 38.60 -14.34 8.81
CA LEU A 416 39.35 -13.08 8.91
C LEU A 416 39.19 -12.38 10.27
N MET A 417 38.49 -12.99 11.23
CA MET A 417 38.33 -12.43 12.58
C MET A 417 39.67 -12.31 13.31
N ASP A 418 39.75 -11.37 14.23
CA ASP A 418 40.80 -11.34 15.24
C ASP A 418 40.66 -12.57 16.15
N PRO A 419 41.67 -13.46 16.23
CA PRO A 419 41.66 -14.61 17.13
C PRO A 419 41.44 -14.24 18.61
N ALA A 420 41.76 -13.00 19.01
CA ALA A 420 41.56 -12.52 20.37
C ALA A 420 40.10 -12.17 20.72
N SER A 421 39.20 -12.08 19.72
CA SER A 421 37.83 -11.60 19.94
C SER A 421 36.96 -12.54 20.78
N ASN A 422 37.28 -13.85 20.87
CA ASN A 422 36.49 -14.89 21.56
C ASN A 422 35.00 -14.94 21.14
N ARG A 423 34.65 -14.33 20.00
CA ARG A 423 33.29 -14.24 19.46
C ARG A 423 33.05 -15.31 18.39
N LEU A 424 31.78 -15.40 17.96
CA LEU A 424 31.31 -16.38 16.98
C LEU A 424 30.70 -15.68 15.75
N PRO A 425 31.53 -15.06 14.88
CA PRO A 425 31.05 -14.35 13.69
C PRO A 425 30.26 -15.25 12.74
N CYS A 426 30.53 -16.56 12.73
CA CYS A 426 29.82 -17.55 11.91
C CYS A 426 28.31 -17.59 12.14
N PHE A 427 27.81 -17.12 13.29
CA PHE A 427 26.38 -17.04 13.58
C PHE A 427 25.78 -15.65 13.38
N PHE A 428 26.60 -14.63 13.14
CA PHE A 428 26.15 -13.24 13.17
C PHE A 428 25.07 -12.94 12.12
N PHE A 429 25.19 -13.59 10.95
CA PHE A 429 24.20 -13.48 9.87
C PHE A 429 22.78 -13.87 10.29
N LEU A 430 22.62 -14.73 11.31
CA LEU A 430 21.31 -15.17 11.79
C LEU A 430 20.47 -14.01 12.32
N GLN A 431 21.10 -12.92 12.78
CA GLN A 431 20.41 -11.73 13.28
C GLN A 431 19.54 -11.04 12.22
N TRP A 432 19.88 -11.14 10.94
CA TRP A 432 19.08 -10.61 9.83
C TRP A 432 18.41 -11.71 8.99
N ALA A 433 19.06 -12.87 8.85
CA ALA A 433 18.59 -13.95 8.00
C ALA A 433 17.40 -14.72 8.59
N VAL A 434 17.40 -14.97 9.92
CA VAL A 434 16.27 -15.66 10.58
C VAL A 434 15.00 -14.81 10.56
N PRO A 435 15.01 -13.50 10.89
CA PRO A 435 13.85 -12.64 10.70
C PRO A 435 13.29 -12.68 9.28
N LEU A 436 14.19 -12.62 8.29
CA LEU A 436 13.79 -12.67 6.89
C LEU A 436 13.15 -14.01 6.52
N ALA A 437 13.73 -15.12 7.01
CA ALA A 437 13.16 -16.44 6.84
C ALA A 437 11.78 -16.55 7.50
N VAL A 438 11.58 -16.05 8.73
CA VAL A 438 10.26 -16.04 9.41
C VAL A 438 9.19 -15.32 8.59
N VAL A 439 9.53 -14.20 7.95
CA VAL A 439 8.59 -13.45 7.10
C VAL A 439 8.23 -14.20 5.81
N HIS A 440 9.20 -14.89 5.20
CA HIS A 440 9.02 -15.58 3.91
C HIS A 440 8.70 -17.06 4.03
N PHE A 441 8.79 -17.66 5.21
CA PHE A 441 8.66 -19.11 5.40
C PHE A 441 7.35 -19.64 4.84
N ARG A 442 6.23 -18.94 5.06
CA ARG A 442 4.90 -19.36 4.58
C ARG A 442 4.74 -19.39 3.06
N ASP A 443 5.60 -18.70 2.32
CA ASP A 443 5.57 -18.66 0.84
C ASP A 443 6.42 -19.75 0.18
N LEU A 444 7.20 -20.49 0.97
CA LEU A 444 8.06 -21.54 0.46
C LEU A 444 7.31 -22.87 0.37
N THR A 445 7.67 -23.68 -0.62
CA THR A 445 7.28 -25.09 -0.69
C THR A 445 8.06 -25.90 0.36
N GLY A 446 7.60 -27.12 0.69
CA GLY A 446 8.31 -28.00 1.64
C GLY A 446 9.79 -28.23 1.29
N ARG A 447 10.12 -28.33 0.00
CA ARG A 447 11.51 -28.39 -0.48
C ARG A 447 12.26 -27.06 -0.24
N GLY A 448 11.60 -25.93 -0.46
CA GLY A 448 12.14 -24.61 -0.16
C GLY A 448 12.47 -24.43 1.32
N HIS A 449 11.60 -24.90 2.23
CA HIS A 449 11.88 -24.90 3.67
C HIS A 449 13.15 -25.67 4.00
N ALA A 450 13.25 -26.91 3.51
CA ALA A 450 14.40 -27.77 3.76
C ALA A 450 15.70 -27.15 3.23
N LEU A 451 15.67 -26.56 2.03
CA LEU A 451 16.83 -25.90 1.44
C LEU A 451 17.29 -24.67 2.23
N VAL A 452 16.37 -23.86 2.75
CA VAL A 452 16.74 -22.69 3.57
C VAL A 452 17.36 -23.12 4.90
N VAL A 453 16.74 -24.09 5.59
CA VAL A 453 17.26 -24.61 6.86
C VAL A 453 18.63 -25.28 6.66
N ALA A 454 18.74 -26.16 5.66
CA ALA A 454 20.01 -26.81 5.32
C ALA A 454 21.07 -25.80 4.88
N GLY A 455 20.69 -24.78 4.12
CA GLY A 455 21.58 -23.70 3.67
C GLY A 455 22.15 -22.87 4.83
N PHE A 456 21.31 -22.47 5.78
CA PHE A 456 21.80 -21.76 6.97
C PHE A 456 22.65 -22.65 7.88
N ALA A 457 22.28 -23.93 8.05
CA ALA A 457 23.11 -24.87 8.79
C ALA A 457 24.48 -25.08 8.12
N ALA A 458 24.51 -25.23 6.79
CA ALA A 458 25.74 -25.34 6.02
C ALA A 458 26.60 -24.07 6.10
N ALA A 459 25.99 -22.87 6.08
CA ALA A 459 26.69 -21.60 6.27
C ALA A 459 27.38 -21.55 7.64
N VAL A 460 26.65 -21.86 8.72
CA VAL A 460 27.23 -21.94 10.08
C VAL A 460 28.38 -22.94 10.15
N LEU A 461 28.20 -24.14 9.61
CA LEU A 461 29.23 -25.18 9.63
C LEU A 461 30.47 -24.75 8.85
N ALA A 462 30.30 -24.14 7.68
CA ALA A 462 31.40 -23.62 6.88
C ALA A 462 32.15 -22.49 7.60
N GLY A 463 31.45 -21.56 8.24
CA GLY A 463 32.05 -20.52 9.08
C GLY A 463 32.81 -21.11 10.27
N ALA A 464 32.22 -22.07 10.98
CA ALA A 464 32.87 -22.74 12.11
C ALA A 464 34.16 -23.48 11.71
N VAL A 465 34.18 -24.13 10.55
CA VAL A 465 35.39 -24.76 9.99
C VAL A 465 36.44 -23.71 9.59
N ALA A 466 36.02 -22.52 9.16
CA ALA A 466 36.91 -21.45 8.75
C ALA A 466 37.53 -20.66 9.92
N MET A 467 37.08 -20.87 11.16
CA MET A 467 37.57 -20.13 12.33
C MET A 467 39.07 -20.41 12.59
N PRO A 468 39.88 -19.39 12.94
CA PRO A 468 41.29 -19.57 13.30
C PRO A 468 41.50 -20.20 14.68
N VAL A 469 40.43 -20.35 15.47
CA VAL A 469 40.45 -20.88 16.84
C VAL A 469 39.42 -22.01 16.99
N PRO A 470 39.62 -22.96 17.92
CA PRO A 470 38.65 -24.02 18.19
C PRO A 470 37.27 -23.46 18.53
N PHE A 471 36.23 -24.08 17.98
CA PHE A 471 34.85 -23.62 18.14
C PHE A 471 34.35 -23.73 19.61
N PRO A 472 34.03 -22.62 20.30
CA PRO A 472 33.57 -22.65 21.69
C PRO A 472 32.08 -23.01 21.79
N PHE A 473 31.75 -24.30 21.94
CA PHE A 473 30.37 -24.78 22.00
C PHE A 473 29.51 -24.11 23.09
N ALA A 474 30.09 -23.84 24.27
CA ALA A 474 29.39 -23.15 25.35
C ALA A 474 29.00 -21.70 24.96
N GLY A 475 29.86 -20.99 24.23
CA GLY A 475 29.57 -19.66 23.71
C GLY A 475 28.47 -19.67 22.66
N ALA A 476 28.40 -20.73 21.84
CA ALA A 476 27.35 -20.89 20.84
C ALA A 476 25.97 -21.03 21.49
N LEU A 477 25.86 -21.78 22.60
CA LEU A 477 24.60 -21.91 23.35
C LEU A 477 24.14 -20.58 23.96
N LEU A 478 25.06 -19.76 24.46
CA LEU A 478 24.75 -18.44 25.02
C LEU A 478 24.33 -17.42 23.96
N ALA A 479 24.69 -17.65 22.69
CA ALA A 479 24.35 -16.77 21.58
C ALA A 479 22.98 -17.07 20.94
N VAL A 480 22.39 -18.26 21.16
CA VAL A 480 21.05 -18.65 20.66
C VAL A 480 19.96 -17.59 20.90
N PRO A 481 19.84 -16.99 22.10
CA PRO A 481 18.81 -15.99 22.39
C PRO A 481 18.91 -14.73 21.51
N TRP A 482 20.14 -14.35 21.13
CA TRP A 482 20.40 -13.20 20.25
C TRP A 482 19.89 -13.43 18.82
N TRP A 483 19.79 -14.68 18.38
CA TRP A 483 19.29 -15.02 17.04
C TRP A 483 17.78 -15.28 17.04
N ILE A 484 17.24 -15.87 18.11
CA ILE A 484 15.80 -16.14 18.25
C ILE A 484 15.03 -14.83 18.39
N ALA A 485 15.56 -13.83 19.07
CA ALA A 485 14.76 -12.69 19.44
C ALA A 485 14.41 -11.72 18.31
N PRO A 486 15.30 -11.43 17.33
CA PRO A 486 14.88 -10.79 16.09
C PRO A 486 13.76 -11.55 15.39
N ALA A 487 13.79 -12.89 15.43
CA ALA A 487 12.77 -13.76 14.84
C ALA A 487 11.40 -13.59 15.55
N LEU A 488 11.42 -13.53 16.89
CA LEU A 488 10.23 -13.24 17.70
C LEU A 488 9.70 -11.82 17.47
N ALA A 489 10.60 -10.84 17.30
CA ALA A 489 10.24 -9.45 17.05
C ALA A 489 9.44 -9.28 15.75
N VAL A 490 9.84 -10.01 14.70
CA VAL A 490 9.17 -9.97 13.39
C VAL A 490 8.10 -11.05 13.23
N HIS A 491 7.88 -11.89 14.24
CA HIS A 491 6.83 -12.91 14.17
C HIS A 491 5.46 -12.22 13.99
N GLY A 492 4.72 -12.67 12.98
CA GLY A 492 3.43 -12.07 12.59
C GLY A 492 3.53 -10.64 12.04
N LEU A 493 4.73 -10.09 11.78
CA LEU A 493 4.90 -8.79 11.11
C LEU A 493 4.22 -8.81 9.74
N ARG A 494 4.40 -9.89 9.00
CA ARG A 494 3.75 -10.10 7.71
C ARG A 494 2.24 -10.01 7.79
N ASP A 495 1.64 -10.70 8.76
CA ASP A 495 0.19 -10.76 8.92
C ASP A 495 -0.35 -9.37 9.25
N VAL A 496 0.34 -8.63 10.13
CA VAL A 496 0.00 -7.24 10.45
C VAL A 496 0.12 -6.33 9.22
N LEU A 497 1.19 -6.45 8.43
CA LEU A 497 1.36 -5.65 7.20
C LEU A 497 0.31 -6.00 6.14
N ALA A 498 -0.08 -7.27 6.02
CA ALA A 498 -1.10 -7.73 5.08
C ALA A 498 -2.50 -7.27 5.51
N GLU A 499 -2.83 -7.39 6.79
CA GLU A 499 -4.10 -6.92 7.37
C GLU A 499 -4.25 -5.41 7.21
N ASP A 500 -3.20 -4.63 7.50
CA ASP A 500 -3.22 -3.18 7.31
C ASP A 500 -3.40 -2.79 5.84
N SER A 501 -2.71 -3.49 4.94
CA SER A 501 -2.85 -3.26 3.49
C SER A 501 -4.28 -3.60 3.02
N ALA A 502 -4.87 -4.67 3.54
CA ALA A 502 -6.24 -5.08 3.22
C ALA A 502 -7.28 -4.09 3.77
N HIS A 503 -7.13 -3.64 5.01
CA HIS A 503 -8.04 -2.66 5.62
C HIS A 503 -7.99 -1.31 4.92
N LEU A 504 -6.79 -0.89 4.51
CA LEU A 504 -6.60 0.33 3.73
C LEU A 504 -7.22 0.20 2.34
N GLN A 505 -7.02 -0.95 1.68
CA GLN A 505 -7.65 -1.26 0.39
C GLN A 505 -9.19 -1.21 0.50
N GLU A 506 -9.78 -1.87 1.50
CA GLU A 506 -11.23 -1.85 1.73
C GLU A 506 -11.76 -0.43 1.97
N SER A 507 -10.99 0.41 2.67
CA SER A 507 -11.36 1.80 2.91
C SER A 507 -11.30 2.65 1.63
N LEU A 508 -10.29 2.42 0.79
CA LEU A 508 -10.19 3.06 -0.53
C LEU A 508 -11.30 2.59 -1.47
N ASP A 509 -11.62 1.29 -1.48
CA ASP A 509 -12.70 0.73 -2.30
C ASP A 509 -14.05 1.35 -1.96
N ARG A 510 -14.37 1.49 -0.66
CA ARG A 510 -15.58 2.18 -0.22
C ARG A 510 -15.60 3.65 -0.61
N PHE A 511 -14.47 4.34 -0.46
CA PHE A 511 -14.35 5.75 -0.84
C PHE A 511 -14.54 5.95 -2.35
N GLN A 512 -13.89 5.12 -3.16
CA GLN A 512 -14.01 5.15 -4.61
C GLN A 512 -15.46 4.87 -5.06
N GLU A 513 -16.12 3.87 -4.47
CA GLU A 513 -17.52 3.59 -4.78
C GLU A 513 -18.44 4.76 -4.46
N GLN A 514 -18.24 5.41 -3.31
CA GLN A 514 -19.00 6.60 -2.95
C GLN A 514 -18.73 7.76 -3.93
N ALA A 515 -17.47 8.00 -4.27
CA ALA A 515 -17.07 9.06 -5.20
C ALA A 515 -17.63 8.82 -6.62
N VAL A 516 -17.60 7.57 -7.11
CA VAL A 516 -18.18 7.19 -8.41
C VAL A 516 -19.70 7.39 -8.41
N ARG A 517 -20.41 6.99 -7.35
CA ARG A 517 -21.86 7.22 -7.24
C ARG A 517 -22.19 8.71 -7.20
N GLU A 518 -21.42 9.50 -6.45
CA GLU A 518 -21.62 10.96 -6.36
C GLU A 518 -21.32 11.65 -7.70
N GLY A 519 -20.26 11.23 -8.39
CA GLY A 519 -19.94 11.68 -9.75
C GLY A 519 -21.09 11.39 -10.72
N PHE A 520 -21.61 10.17 -10.71
CA PHE A 520 -22.78 9.80 -11.52
C PHE A 520 -23.99 10.69 -11.23
N ARG A 521 -24.33 10.92 -9.95
CA ARG A 521 -25.41 11.81 -9.53
C ARG A 521 -25.20 13.26 -9.94
N ARG A 522 -23.97 13.77 -9.80
CA ARG A 522 -23.60 15.12 -10.22
C ARG A 522 -23.75 15.27 -11.74
N GLY A 523 -23.32 14.27 -12.51
CA GLY A 523 -23.54 14.22 -13.95
C GLY A 523 -25.03 14.31 -14.33
N ARG A 524 -25.89 13.53 -13.65
CA ARG A 524 -27.34 13.58 -13.85
C ARG A 524 -27.93 14.96 -13.52
N ARG A 525 -27.61 15.49 -12.33
CA ARG A 525 -28.07 16.82 -11.87
C ARG A 525 -27.71 17.93 -12.85
N LEU A 526 -26.48 17.92 -13.37
CA LEU A 526 -26.04 18.91 -14.36
C LEU A 526 -26.96 18.93 -15.60
N VAL A 527 -27.36 17.77 -16.11
CA VAL A 527 -28.26 17.70 -17.27
C VAL A 527 -29.66 18.17 -16.90
N VAL A 528 -30.18 17.78 -15.73
CA VAL A 528 -31.48 18.24 -15.25
C VAL A 528 -31.51 19.76 -15.14
N GLU A 529 -30.54 20.38 -14.46
CA GLU A 529 -30.45 21.84 -14.29
C GLU A 529 -30.34 22.56 -15.64
N LEU A 530 -29.51 22.06 -16.56
CA LEU A 530 -29.39 22.61 -17.92
C LEU A 530 -30.73 22.53 -18.68
N THR A 531 -31.48 21.45 -18.47
CA THR A 531 -32.73 21.17 -19.17
C THR A 531 -33.88 22.00 -18.61
N GLU A 532 -33.97 22.15 -17.29
CA GLU A 532 -34.93 23.02 -16.61
C GLU A 532 -34.72 24.47 -17.02
N GLY A 533 -33.48 24.97 -16.97
CA GLY A 533 -33.16 26.34 -17.39
C GLY A 533 -33.52 26.62 -18.85
N ALA A 534 -33.28 25.65 -19.75
CA ALA A 534 -33.67 25.80 -21.15
C ALA A 534 -35.20 25.74 -21.36
N ALA A 535 -35.91 24.90 -20.61
CA ALA A 535 -37.38 24.85 -20.65
C ALA A 535 -38.00 26.16 -20.14
N GLU A 536 -37.43 26.76 -19.10
CA GLU A 536 -37.85 28.07 -18.58
C GLU A 536 -37.57 29.19 -19.59
N GLN A 537 -36.39 29.19 -20.22
CA GLN A 537 -36.07 30.14 -21.29
C GLN A 537 -37.05 30.01 -22.46
N LEU A 538 -37.37 28.80 -22.91
CA LEU A 538 -38.36 28.57 -23.97
C LEU A 538 -39.75 29.06 -23.56
N ARG A 539 -40.16 28.80 -22.31
CA ARG A 539 -41.46 29.27 -21.78
C ARG A 539 -41.52 30.80 -21.75
N ALA A 540 -40.44 31.46 -21.30
CA ALA A 540 -40.35 32.91 -21.27
C ALA A 540 -40.38 33.53 -22.68
N ARG A 541 -39.66 32.94 -23.64
CA ARG A 541 -39.68 33.35 -25.06
C ARG A 541 -41.06 33.22 -25.68
N CYS A 542 -41.72 32.08 -25.46
CA CYS A 542 -43.10 31.87 -25.90
C CYS A 542 -44.05 32.93 -25.32
N GLY A 543 -43.89 33.28 -24.04
CA GLY A 543 -44.67 34.33 -23.38
C GLY A 543 -44.40 35.73 -23.95
N ALA A 544 -43.15 36.04 -24.28
CA ALA A 544 -42.75 37.34 -24.83
C ALA A 544 -43.28 37.60 -26.25
N LEU A 545 -43.42 36.56 -27.08
CA LEU A 545 -44.01 36.66 -28.41
C LEU A 545 -45.52 36.95 -28.38
N GLY A 546 -46.22 36.50 -27.33
CA GLY A 546 -47.62 36.80 -27.08
C GLY A 546 -48.53 36.58 -28.32
N PRO A 547 -49.23 37.62 -28.82
CA PRO A 547 -50.15 37.49 -29.96
C PRO A 547 -49.45 37.24 -31.31
N ALA A 548 -48.12 37.39 -31.40
CA ALA A 548 -47.38 37.10 -32.63
C ALA A 548 -47.21 35.60 -32.89
N LEU A 549 -47.41 34.75 -31.86
CA LEU A 549 -47.35 33.30 -31.99
C LEU A 549 -48.75 32.71 -32.23
N PRO A 550 -48.96 31.88 -33.28
CA PRO A 550 -50.24 31.22 -33.50
C PRO A 550 -50.68 30.39 -32.27
N PRO A 551 -51.97 30.41 -31.90
CA PRO A 551 -52.47 29.77 -30.68
C PRO A 551 -52.24 28.25 -30.65
N GLU A 552 -52.28 27.60 -31.82
CA GLU A 552 -52.00 26.16 -31.98
C GLU A 552 -50.54 25.83 -31.66
N ILE A 553 -49.60 26.69 -32.09
CA ILE A 553 -48.17 26.54 -31.81
C ILE A 553 -47.90 26.78 -30.33
N ALA A 554 -48.51 27.81 -29.75
CA ALA A 554 -48.40 28.11 -28.31
C ALA A 554 -48.88 26.92 -27.45
N ALA A 555 -50.00 26.31 -27.82
CA ALA A 555 -50.56 25.13 -27.14
C ALA A 555 -49.64 23.91 -27.26
N GLU A 556 -49.08 23.64 -28.45
CA GLU A 556 -48.16 22.51 -28.66
C GLU A 556 -46.82 22.72 -27.92
N VAL A 557 -46.27 23.93 -27.91
CA VAL A 557 -45.08 24.26 -27.11
C VAL A 557 -45.36 24.06 -25.62
N GLY A 558 -46.52 24.53 -25.13
CA GLY A 558 -46.97 24.30 -23.75
C GLY A 558 -47.02 22.82 -23.40
N ARG A 559 -47.68 22.01 -24.23
CA ARG A 559 -47.78 20.55 -24.07
C ARG A 559 -46.41 19.88 -23.97
N ARG A 560 -45.48 20.22 -24.87
CA ARG A 560 -44.11 19.65 -24.88
C ARG A 560 -43.28 20.08 -23.67
N LEU A 561 -43.45 21.31 -23.18
CA LEU A 561 -42.77 21.77 -21.97
C LEU A 561 -43.30 21.08 -20.71
N ASP A 562 -44.60 20.77 -20.67
CA ASP A 562 -45.20 20.00 -19.58
C ASP A 562 -44.79 18.52 -19.63
N GLU A 563 -44.70 17.94 -20.83
CA GLU A 563 -44.15 16.61 -21.07
C GLU A 563 -42.67 16.53 -20.64
N ALA A 564 -41.85 17.52 -21.02
CA ALA A 564 -40.47 17.64 -20.56
C ALA A 564 -40.35 17.69 -19.03
N ARG A 565 -41.22 18.46 -18.37
CA ARG A 565 -41.27 18.54 -16.90
C ARG A 565 -41.68 17.21 -16.26
N ALA A 566 -42.67 16.52 -16.82
CA ALA A 566 -43.12 15.22 -16.34
C ALA A 566 -42.03 14.14 -16.49
N MET A 567 -41.27 14.18 -17.58
CA MET A 567 -40.13 13.29 -17.79
C MET A 567 -39.00 13.57 -16.78
N LEU A 568 -38.69 14.84 -16.50
CA LEU A 568 -37.69 15.21 -15.49
C LEU A 568 -38.10 14.77 -14.09
N SER A 569 -39.38 14.90 -13.72
CA SER A 569 -39.89 14.48 -12.41
C SER A 569 -40.00 12.95 -12.28
N ALA A 570 -40.12 12.21 -13.38
CA ALA A 570 -40.11 10.76 -13.42
C ALA A 570 -38.69 10.16 -13.34
N LEU A 571 -37.63 10.97 -13.53
CA LEU A 571 -36.27 10.51 -13.29
C LEU A 571 -36.15 10.17 -11.79
N PRO A 572 -35.66 8.97 -11.44
CA PRO A 572 -35.56 8.58 -10.04
C PRO A 572 -34.74 9.62 -9.28
N ALA A 573 -35.37 10.21 -8.26
CA ALA A 573 -34.70 10.98 -7.23
C ALA A 573 -33.88 9.96 -6.43
N ASP A 574 -32.57 10.01 -6.60
CA ASP A 574 -31.64 9.08 -5.95
C ASP A 574 -31.64 9.19 -4.42
#